data_AF-A0AAW6T1N3-F1
#
_entry.id   AF-A0AAW6T1N3-F1
#
_cell.length_a   1.000
_cell.length_b   1.000
_cell.length_c   1.000
_cell.angle_alpha   90.00
_cell.angle_beta   90.00
_cell.angle_gamma   90.00
#
_symmetry.space_group_name_H-M   'P 1'
#
loop_
_entity.id
_entity.type
_entity.pdbx_description
1 polymer ?
#
loop_
_entity_poly.entity_id
_entity_poly.type
_entity_poly.pdbx_seq_one_letter_code
_entity_poly.pdbx_strand_id
1 'polypeptide(L)'
;MRKVVMHYGFVKERFDNNLRNNRIKGFICFACVELEVVEAIIITIKIMPINHLLNHDLSDLILESKQDGFRFLNRLLEEYRSGANTFNQPGEGIFGAFHKNEELIGIGGLTIDPYSNDKNIGRIRRFYVSKSFRRQGVGNLLLHEILSYARGFFKVIVLRTDTYPADQFYVSFGFKKTNIYPQSTHYFLLDSKTKDWMKYRKHLNS
;
A
#
# COMPACT_ATOMS: atom_id res chain seq x y z
N MET A 1 -0.44 -13.13 -22.31
CA MET A 1 -0.50 -12.36 -21.04
C MET A 1 0.91 -12.31 -20.44
N ARG A 2 1.60 -11.16 -20.52
CA ARG A 2 2.96 -11.03 -19.97
C ARG A 2 2.88 -10.82 -18.46
N LYS A 3 3.34 -11.80 -17.68
CA LYS A 3 3.59 -11.66 -16.23
C LYS A 3 4.65 -10.58 -16.03
N VAL A 4 4.27 -9.43 -15.50
CA VAL A 4 5.23 -8.40 -15.09
C VAL A 4 5.64 -8.70 -13.66
N VAL A 5 6.77 -9.39 -13.50
CA VAL A 5 7.45 -9.52 -12.21
C VAL A 5 8.24 -8.23 -12.01
N MET A 6 7.81 -7.39 -11.06
CA MET A 6 8.48 -6.14 -10.72
C MET A 6 9.57 -6.47 -9.68
N HIS A 7 10.83 -6.55 -10.10
CA HIS A 7 11.97 -6.52 -9.17
C HIS A 7 12.13 -5.11 -8.62
N TYR A 8 11.93 -4.93 -7.31
CA TYR A 8 12.06 -3.65 -6.61
C TYR A 8 13.40 -3.58 -5.87
N GLY A 9 14.37 -2.80 -6.40
CA GLY A 9 15.63 -2.49 -5.73
C GLY A 9 15.59 -1.16 -4.98
N PHE A 10 14.78 -1.04 -3.92
CA PHE A 10 14.58 0.24 -3.21
C PHE A 10 15.09 0.29 -1.76
N VAL A 11 15.61 -0.81 -1.18
CA VAL A 11 15.94 -0.84 0.26
C VAL A 11 17.44 -0.60 0.56
N LYS A 12 18.34 -0.73 -0.43
CA LYS A 12 19.79 -0.82 -0.20
C LYS A 12 20.44 0.47 0.32
N GLU A 13 20.01 1.66 -0.13
CA GLU A 13 20.77 2.90 0.10
C GLU A 13 20.70 3.49 1.52
N ARG A 14 19.65 3.19 2.30
CA ARG A 14 19.49 3.81 3.63
C ARG A 14 20.17 3.05 4.77
N PHE A 15 20.58 1.80 4.54
CA PHE A 15 21.20 0.94 5.55
C PHE A 15 22.74 0.94 5.51
N ASP A 16 23.36 1.20 4.35
CA ASP A 16 24.83 1.18 4.19
C ASP A 16 25.57 2.22 5.05
N ASN A 17 24.92 3.34 5.40
CA ASN A 17 25.52 4.35 6.27
C ASN A 17 25.63 3.92 7.75
N ASN A 18 24.89 2.89 8.19
CA ASN A 18 24.94 2.41 9.58
C ASN A 18 25.87 1.19 9.77
N LEU A 19 26.20 0.47 8.69
CA LEU A 19 27.03 -0.74 8.76
C LEU A 19 28.55 -0.48 8.69
N ARG A 20 28.98 0.73 8.30
CA ARG A 20 30.42 1.06 8.23
C ARG A 20 31.15 1.09 9.57
N ASN A 21 30.44 1.09 10.71
CA ASN A 21 31.05 1.29 12.03
C ASN A 21 31.17 0.07 12.94
N ASN A 22 30.76 -1.15 12.54
CA ASN A 22 30.92 -2.31 13.42
C ASN A 22 31.68 -3.47 12.75
N ARG A 23 32.96 -3.52 13.07
CA ARG A 23 33.91 -4.58 12.72
C ARG A 23 33.84 -5.67 13.81
N ILE A 24 32.98 -6.67 13.68
CA ILE A 24 33.08 -7.90 14.49
C ILE A 24 32.87 -9.12 13.59
N LYS A 25 33.97 -9.85 13.37
CA LYS A 25 34.03 -11.15 12.69
C LYS A 25 33.43 -12.22 13.61
N GLY A 26 32.52 -13.06 13.11
CA GLY A 26 32.17 -14.35 13.72
C GLY A 26 30.72 -14.52 14.23
N PHE A 27 29.88 -13.50 14.20
CA PHE A 27 28.44 -13.65 14.40
C PHE A 27 27.75 -13.51 13.04
N ILE A 28 26.93 -14.48 12.66
CA ILE A 28 25.93 -14.23 11.62
C ILE A 28 25.10 -13.07 12.17
N CYS A 29 25.27 -11.88 11.60
CA CYS A 29 24.66 -10.67 12.14
C CYS A 29 23.15 -10.91 12.11
N PHE A 30 22.49 -10.88 13.26
CA PHE A 30 21.04 -11.05 13.34
C PHE A 30 20.32 -10.06 12.41
N ALA A 31 20.90 -8.86 12.24
CA ALA A 31 20.47 -7.89 11.25
C ALA A 31 20.70 -8.32 9.79
N CYS A 32 21.79 -9.03 9.45
CA CYS A 32 21.95 -9.63 8.11
C CYS A 32 20.89 -10.70 7.85
N VAL A 33 20.61 -11.58 8.83
CA VAL A 33 19.57 -12.61 8.69
C VAL A 33 18.20 -11.97 8.55
N GLU A 34 17.90 -10.96 9.36
CA GLU A 34 16.64 -10.20 9.29
C GLU A 34 16.52 -9.45 7.95
N LEU A 35 17.60 -8.86 7.44
CA LEU A 35 17.64 -8.21 6.13
C LEU A 35 17.42 -9.21 4.98
N GLU A 36 18.10 -10.36 4.97
CA GLU A 36 17.89 -11.42 3.96
C GLU A 36 16.46 -11.96 3.98
N VAL A 37 15.89 -12.16 5.17
CA VAL A 37 14.51 -12.60 5.34
C VAL A 37 13.53 -11.53 4.82
N VAL A 38 13.75 -10.25 5.13
CA VAL A 38 12.92 -9.14 4.64
C VAL A 38 13.01 -9.04 3.11
N GLU A 39 14.20 -9.15 2.52
CA GLU A 39 14.39 -9.16 1.07
C GLU A 39 13.68 -10.35 0.41
N ALA A 40 13.80 -11.55 0.96
CA ALA A 40 13.11 -12.74 0.45
C ALA A 40 11.57 -12.64 0.57
N ILE A 41 11.06 -12.03 1.64
CA ILE A 41 9.63 -11.75 1.82
C ILE A 41 9.16 -10.75 0.76
N ILE A 42 9.88 -9.64 0.54
CA ILE A 42 9.55 -8.63 -0.49
C ILE A 42 9.54 -9.26 -1.89
N ILE A 43 10.47 -10.17 -2.20
CA ILE A 43 10.53 -10.90 -3.49
C ILE A 43 9.29 -11.79 -3.70
N THR A 44 8.57 -12.15 -2.65
CA THR A 44 7.41 -13.06 -2.70
C THR A 44 6.05 -12.35 -2.68
N ILE A 45 6.00 -11.04 -2.41
CA ILE A 45 4.73 -10.31 -2.37
C ILE A 45 4.29 -9.87 -3.78
N LYS A 46 3.09 -10.27 -4.16
CA LYS A 46 2.43 -9.83 -5.40
C LYS A 46 1.35 -8.81 -5.07
N ILE A 47 1.46 -7.60 -5.62
CA ILE A 47 0.37 -6.62 -5.60
C ILE A 47 -0.44 -6.76 -6.88
N MET A 48 -1.77 -6.83 -6.75
CA MET A 48 -2.65 -6.85 -7.91
C MET A 48 -4.04 -6.24 -7.61
N PRO A 49 -4.73 -5.70 -8.63
CA PRO A 49 -6.14 -5.38 -8.49
C PRO A 49 -6.97 -6.64 -8.22
N ILE A 50 -7.99 -6.49 -7.39
CA ILE A 50 -8.98 -7.52 -7.08
C ILE A 50 -10.23 -7.22 -7.90
N ASN A 51 -10.51 -8.07 -8.90
CA ASN A 51 -11.67 -7.90 -9.78
C ASN A 51 -12.99 -8.27 -9.07
N HIS A 52 -12.96 -9.33 -8.26
CA HIS A 52 -14.11 -9.78 -7.48
C HIS A 52 -13.68 -10.09 -6.06
N LEU A 53 -14.10 -9.25 -5.11
CA LEU A 53 -13.67 -9.36 -3.71
C LEU A 53 -14.04 -10.70 -3.08
N LEU A 54 -15.21 -11.24 -3.44
CA LEU A 54 -15.74 -12.49 -2.90
C LEU A 54 -15.01 -13.75 -3.37
N ASN A 55 -14.12 -13.63 -4.36
CA ASN A 55 -13.30 -14.76 -4.84
C ASN A 55 -12.03 -14.95 -4.00
N HIS A 56 -11.78 -14.07 -3.03
CA HIS A 56 -10.61 -14.13 -2.15
C HIS A 56 -11.06 -14.33 -0.71
N ASP A 57 -10.31 -15.11 0.04
CA ASP A 57 -10.54 -15.25 1.48
C ASP A 57 -9.97 -14.03 2.22
N LEU A 58 -10.84 -13.31 2.92
CA LEU A 58 -10.51 -12.15 3.76
C LEU A 58 -10.61 -12.48 5.24
N SER A 59 -10.98 -13.71 5.61
CA SER A 59 -11.41 -14.07 6.97
C SER A 59 -10.32 -13.79 8.00
N ASP A 60 -9.09 -14.21 7.72
CA ASP A 60 -7.95 -13.99 8.61
C ASP A 60 -7.63 -12.50 8.74
N LEU A 61 -7.63 -11.76 7.63
CA LEU A 61 -7.35 -10.33 7.62
C LEU A 61 -8.43 -9.53 8.38
N ILE A 62 -9.70 -9.92 8.26
CA ILE A 62 -10.83 -9.32 9.00
C ILE A 62 -10.72 -9.63 10.49
N LEU A 63 -10.40 -10.88 10.84
CA LEU A 63 -10.25 -11.29 12.23
C LEU A 63 -9.11 -10.52 12.90
N GLU A 64 -7.95 -10.46 12.25
CA GLU A 64 -6.77 -9.72 12.74
C GLU A 64 -7.06 -8.22 12.83
N SER A 65 -7.69 -7.62 11.81
CA SER A 65 -8.00 -6.19 11.85
C SER A 65 -8.95 -5.85 13.00
N LYS A 66 -9.92 -6.72 13.28
CA LYS A 66 -10.85 -6.54 14.40
C LYS A 66 -10.14 -6.61 15.74
N GLN A 67 -9.19 -7.54 15.90
CA GLN A 67 -8.34 -7.64 17.10
C GLN A 67 -7.46 -6.40 17.29
N ASP A 68 -7.00 -5.80 16.19
CA ASP A 68 -6.30 -4.50 16.18
C ASP A 68 -7.22 -3.28 16.43
N GLY A 69 -8.53 -3.49 16.62
CA GLY A 69 -9.52 -2.43 16.84
C GLY A 69 -10.11 -1.83 15.55
N PHE A 70 -9.71 -2.34 14.38
CA PHE A 70 -10.17 -1.87 13.07
C PHE A 70 -11.33 -2.73 12.53
N ARG A 71 -12.55 -2.17 12.56
CA ARG A 71 -13.77 -2.84 12.06
C ARG A 71 -14.08 -2.56 10.60
N PHE A 72 -13.28 -1.74 9.93
CA PHE A 72 -13.60 -1.26 8.59
C PHE A 72 -13.47 -2.35 7.51
N LEU A 73 -12.70 -3.42 7.72
CA LEU A 73 -12.64 -4.53 6.76
C LEU A 73 -13.93 -5.36 6.76
N ASN A 74 -14.56 -5.55 7.92
CA ASN A 74 -15.89 -6.15 7.97
C ASN A 74 -16.91 -5.29 7.20
N ARG A 75 -16.86 -3.97 7.41
CA ARG A 75 -17.70 -3.01 6.68
C ARG A 75 -17.44 -3.02 5.17
N LEU A 76 -16.18 -3.22 4.74
CA LEU A 76 -15.84 -3.39 3.33
C LEU A 76 -16.60 -4.59 2.74
N LEU A 77 -16.58 -5.74 3.41
CA LEU A 77 -17.24 -6.96 2.94
C LEU A 77 -18.77 -6.80 2.91
N GLU A 78 -19.36 -6.16 3.92
CA GLU A 78 -20.79 -5.86 3.98
C GLU A 78 -21.22 -4.88 2.87
N GLU A 79 -20.49 -3.79 2.67
CA GLU A 79 -20.75 -2.81 1.61
C GLU A 79 -20.61 -3.43 0.22
N TYR A 80 -19.66 -4.35 0.04
CA TYR A 80 -19.46 -5.05 -1.23
C TYR A 80 -20.60 -6.05 -1.50
N ARG A 81 -20.99 -6.85 -0.49
CA ARG A 81 -22.09 -7.84 -0.61
C ARG A 81 -23.45 -7.20 -0.86
N SER A 82 -23.72 -6.06 -0.21
CA SER A 82 -24.96 -5.32 -0.38
C SER A 82 -25.03 -4.52 -1.68
N GLY A 83 -23.92 -4.38 -2.41
CA GLY A 83 -23.82 -3.52 -3.58
C GLY A 83 -23.67 -2.03 -3.25
N ALA A 84 -23.67 -1.64 -1.97
CA ALA A 84 -23.55 -0.24 -1.53
C ALA A 84 -22.22 0.40 -1.97
N ASN A 85 -21.14 -0.38 -2.00
CA ASN A 85 -19.90 0.02 -2.65
C ASN A 85 -19.14 -1.20 -3.18
N THR A 86 -19.10 -1.33 -4.50
CA THR A 86 -18.43 -2.42 -5.22
C THR A 86 -17.17 -1.96 -5.95
N PHE A 87 -16.76 -0.69 -5.78
CA PHE A 87 -15.58 -0.09 -6.40
C PHE A 87 -15.57 -0.25 -7.93
N ASN A 88 -16.74 -0.10 -8.55
CA ASN A 88 -16.97 -0.40 -9.97
C ASN A 88 -17.07 0.85 -10.85
N GLN A 89 -17.01 2.05 -10.28
CA GLN A 89 -17.02 3.27 -11.09
C GLN A 89 -15.65 3.49 -11.77
N PRO A 90 -15.59 4.25 -12.88
CA PRO A 90 -14.33 4.58 -13.53
C PRO A 90 -13.33 5.21 -12.55
N GLY A 91 -12.14 4.62 -12.45
CA GLY A 91 -11.07 5.04 -11.54
C GLY A 91 -11.16 4.46 -10.13
N GLU A 92 -12.26 3.79 -9.77
CA GLU A 92 -12.32 3.02 -8.53
C GLU A 92 -11.57 1.68 -8.67
N GLY A 93 -11.24 1.08 -7.53
CA GLY A 93 -10.66 -0.25 -7.49
C GLY A 93 -10.34 -0.73 -6.09
N ILE A 94 -10.20 -2.05 -5.95
CA ILE A 94 -9.65 -2.71 -4.76
C ILE A 94 -8.33 -3.36 -5.16
N PHE A 95 -7.33 -3.25 -4.31
CA PHE A 95 -6.00 -3.80 -4.52
C PHE A 95 -5.64 -4.70 -3.35
N GLY A 96 -5.04 -5.85 -3.66
CA GLY A 96 -4.57 -6.82 -2.69
C GLY A 96 -3.06 -6.98 -2.73
N ALA A 97 -2.47 -7.21 -1.56
CA ALA A 97 -1.12 -7.72 -1.40
C ALA A 97 -1.20 -9.20 -1.05
N PHE A 98 -0.59 -10.04 -1.88
CA PHE A 98 -0.65 -11.49 -1.77
C PHE A 98 0.72 -12.07 -1.47
N HIS A 99 0.80 -12.96 -0.49
CA HIS A 99 1.98 -13.74 -0.17
C HIS A 99 1.90 -15.14 -0.82
N LYS A 100 2.72 -16.10 -0.38
CA LYS A 100 2.73 -17.48 -0.87
C LYS A 100 1.32 -18.07 -0.84
N ASN A 101 1.02 -18.97 -1.78
CA ASN A 101 -0.27 -19.67 -1.86
C ASN A 101 -1.50 -18.74 -1.97
N GLU A 102 -1.33 -17.53 -2.52
CA GLU A 102 -2.42 -16.55 -2.69
C GLU A 102 -3.05 -16.06 -1.37
N GLU A 103 -2.30 -16.16 -0.26
CA GLU A 103 -2.68 -15.60 1.02
C GLU A 103 -2.79 -14.07 0.93
N LEU A 104 -3.96 -13.51 1.22
CA LEU A 104 -4.19 -12.07 1.22
C LEU A 104 -3.70 -11.44 2.52
N ILE A 105 -2.53 -10.80 2.46
CA ILE A 105 -1.85 -10.20 3.61
C ILE A 105 -2.04 -8.68 3.71
N GLY A 106 -2.71 -8.06 2.73
CA GLY A 106 -3.00 -6.64 2.76
C GLY A 106 -4.03 -6.25 1.70
N ILE A 107 -4.76 -5.19 1.97
CA ILE A 107 -5.85 -4.70 1.13
C ILE A 107 -5.94 -3.18 1.18
N GLY A 108 -6.29 -2.56 0.06
CA GLY A 108 -6.54 -1.13 -0.02
C GLY A 108 -7.56 -0.82 -1.11
N GLY A 109 -8.52 0.04 -0.79
CA GLY A 109 -9.55 0.50 -1.72
C GLY A 109 -9.32 1.94 -2.17
N LEU A 110 -9.68 2.20 -3.41
CA LEU A 110 -9.69 3.53 -4.03
C LEU A 110 -11.10 3.79 -4.56
N THR A 111 -11.73 4.88 -4.12
CA THR A 111 -13.04 5.31 -4.63
C THR A 111 -12.96 6.72 -5.19
N ILE A 112 -13.97 7.15 -5.95
CA ILE A 112 -14.23 8.59 -6.09
C ILE A 112 -14.55 9.13 -4.69
N ASP A 113 -14.17 10.36 -4.38
CA ASP A 113 -14.44 10.98 -3.08
C ASP A 113 -15.97 11.18 -2.86
N PRO A 114 -16.64 10.43 -1.96
CA PRO A 114 -18.08 10.61 -1.72
C PRO A 114 -18.47 11.92 -1.03
N TYR A 115 -17.51 12.69 -0.52
CA TYR A 115 -17.77 13.95 0.20
C TYR A 115 -17.39 15.18 -0.63
N SER A 116 -17.02 14.97 -1.89
CA SER A 116 -16.70 16.01 -2.86
C SER A 116 -17.58 15.85 -4.10
N ASN A 117 -17.96 16.97 -4.70
CA ASN A 117 -18.61 16.98 -6.01
C ASN A 117 -17.59 16.88 -7.17
N ASP A 118 -16.29 16.93 -6.88
CA ASP A 118 -15.22 16.83 -7.88
C ASP A 118 -14.79 15.38 -8.10
N LYS A 119 -15.11 14.85 -9.28
CA LYS A 119 -14.74 13.49 -9.72
C LYS A 119 -13.24 13.30 -9.94
N ASN A 120 -12.44 14.38 -9.95
CA ASN A 120 -10.98 14.31 -10.03
C ASN A 120 -10.32 14.03 -8.68
N ILE A 121 -11.09 13.89 -7.60
CA ILE A 121 -10.59 13.56 -6.27
C ILE A 121 -10.90 12.09 -5.97
N GLY A 122 -9.85 11.30 -5.81
CA GLY A 122 -9.94 9.93 -5.34
C GLY A 122 -9.75 9.85 -3.82
N ARG A 123 -10.34 8.85 -3.18
CA ARG A 123 -10.16 8.56 -1.76
C ARG A 123 -9.57 7.17 -1.57
N ILE A 124 -8.44 7.10 -0.86
CA ILE A 124 -7.95 5.84 -0.31
C ILE A 124 -8.75 5.52 0.94
N ARG A 125 -9.27 4.29 1.00
CA ARG A 125 -10.07 3.78 2.12
C ARG A 125 -9.82 2.29 2.32
N ARG A 126 -10.16 1.80 3.51
CA ARG A 126 -10.07 0.36 3.85
C ARG A 126 -8.65 -0.20 3.66
N PHE A 127 -7.63 0.62 3.92
CA PHE A 127 -6.23 0.26 3.78
C PHE A 127 -5.76 -0.47 5.05
N TYR A 128 -5.32 -1.71 4.90
CA TYR A 128 -4.82 -2.54 5.99
C TYR A 128 -3.73 -3.49 5.50
N VAL A 129 -2.74 -3.74 6.36
CA VAL A 129 -1.70 -4.75 6.14
C VAL A 129 -1.62 -5.59 7.41
N SER A 130 -1.56 -6.90 7.22
CA SER A 130 -1.44 -7.86 8.30
C SER A 130 -0.26 -7.53 9.20
N LYS A 131 -0.42 -7.69 10.51
CA LYS A 131 0.56 -7.24 11.50
C LYS A 131 1.93 -7.91 11.29
N SER A 132 1.93 -9.20 10.98
CA SER A 132 3.13 -9.99 10.68
C SER A 132 3.90 -9.53 9.45
N PHE A 133 3.30 -8.68 8.60
CA PHE A 133 3.89 -8.15 7.36
C PHE A 133 4.09 -6.62 7.40
N ARG A 134 3.79 -5.97 8.53
CA ARG A 134 4.08 -4.54 8.71
C ARG A 134 5.57 -4.29 8.81
N ARG A 135 5.97 -3.07 8.46
CA ARG A 135 7.38 -2.61 8.45
C ARG A 135 8.33 -3.38 7.52
N GLN A 136 7.79 -4.26 6.67
CA GLN A 136 8.54 -5.03 5.67
C GLN A 136 8.28 -4.52 4.23
N GLY A 137 7.82 -3.28 4.09
CA GLY A 137 7.57 -2.68 2.77
C GLY A 137 6.27 -3.08 2.08
N VAL A 138 5.47 -4.01 2.61
CA VAL A 138 4.20 -4.44 1.99
C VAL A 138 3.21 -3.27 1.80
N GLY A 139 3.02 -2.46 2.85
CA GLY A 139 2.18 -1.26 2.74
C GLY A 139 2.72 -0.26 1.72
N ASN A 140 4.04 -0.17 1.57
CA ASN A 140 4.67 0.71 0.60
C ASN A 140 4.34 0.29 -0.83
N LEU A 141 4.50 -1.01 -1.11
CA LEU A 141 4.19 -1.61 -2.42
C LEU A 141 2.71 -1.44 -2.77
N LEU A 142 1.83 -1.72 -1.81
CA LEU A 142 0.38 -1.60 -2.00
C LEU A 142 -0.05 -0.16 -2.27
N LEU A 143 0.40 0.80 -1.46
CA LEU A 143 0.08 2.21 -1.65
C LEU A 143 0.64 2.75 -2.97
N HIS A 144 1.86 2.34 -3.34
CA HIS A 144 2.47 2.72 -4.60
C HIS A 144 1.63 2.27 -5.81
N GLU A 145 1.16 1.02 -5.81
CA GLU A 145 0.32 0.50 -6.89
C GLU A 145 -0.99 1.28 -7.00
N ILE A 146 -1.65 1.55 -5.87
CA ILE A 146 -2.88 2.36 -5.81
C ILE A 146 -2.65 3.75 -6.40
N LEU A 147 -1.58 4.44 -5.98
CA LEU A 147 -1.26 5.78 -6.50
C LEU A 147 -0.89 5.76 -7.97
N SER A 148 -0.17 4.73 -8.43
CA SER A 148 0.19 4.56 -9.83
C SER A 148 -1.04 4.40 -10.72
N TYR A 149 -1.99 3.57 -10.31
CA TYR A 149 -3.29 3.42 -10.97
C TYR A 149 -4.10 4.73 -10.94
N ALA A 150 -4.16 5.38 -9.78
CA ALA A 150 -4.93 6.60 -9.56
C ALA A 150 -4.54 7.77 -10.48
N ARG A 151 -3.27 7.87 -10.90
CA ARG A 151 -2.78 8.92 -11.83
C ARG A 151 -3.54 8.97 -13.15
N GLY A 152 -4.17 7.86 -13.58
CA GLY A 152 -4.98 7.82 -14.79
C GLY A 152 -6.34 8.49 -14.67
N PHE A 153 -6.81 8.76 -13.44
CA PHE A 153 -8.20 9.13 -13.17
C PHE A 153 -8.36 10.36 -12.28
N PHE A 154 -7.40 10.60 -11.38
CA PHE A 154 -7.51 11.60 -10.33
C PHE A 154 -6.34 12.59 -10.39
N LYS A 155 -6.61 13.82 -9.93
CA LYS A 155 -5.60 14.87 -9.71
C LYS A 155 -5.17 14.95 -8.25
N VAL A 156 -6.07 14.56 -7.34
CA VAL A 156 -5.84 14.59 -5.89
C VAL A 156 -6.29 13.28 -5.29
N ILE A 157 -5.51 12.77 -4.36
CA ILE A 157 -5.88 11.63 -3.51
C ILE A 157 -6.00 12.10 -2.08
N VAL A 158 -7.12 11.78 -1.45
CA VAL A 158 -7.34 12.08 -0.03
C VAL A 158 -7.53 10.81 0.77
N LEU A 159 -7.34 10.93 2.08
CA LEU A 159 -7.64 9.86 3.02
C LEU A 159 -7.94 10.43 4.40
N ARG A 160 -8.51 9.58 5.23
CA ARG A 160 -8.71 9.84 6.65
C ARG A 160 -7.98 8.77 7.46
N THR A 161 -7.19 9.25 8.41
CA THR A 161 -6.58 8.45 9.46
C THR A 161 -6.59 9.25 10.76
N ASP A 162 -6.76 8.55 11.87
CA ASP A 162 -6.72 9.04 13.25
C ASP A 162 -5.62 8.36 14.08
N THR A 163 -4.86 7.43 13.50
CA THR A 163 -3.77 6.74 14.19
C THR A 163 -2.41 7.35 13.83
N TYR A 164 -1.57 7.54 14.86
CA TYR A 164 -0.21 8.07 14.69
C TYR A 164 0.67 7.22 13.75
N PRO A 165 0.65 5.87 13.79
CA PRO A 165 1.43 5.06 12.86
C PRO A 165 1.03 5.27 11.39
N ALA A 166 -0.26 5.40 11.10
CA ALA A 166 -0.74 5.63 9.74
C ALA A 166 -0.47 7.07 9.27
N ASP A 167 -0.58 8.07 10.17
CA ASP A 167 -0.17 9.46 9.91
C ASP A 167 1.29 9.52 9.42
N GLN A 168 2.21 8.91 10.18
CA GLN A 168 3.62 8.84 9.82
C GLN A 168 3.86 8.09 8.51
N PHE A 169 3.13 6.99 8.29
CA PHE A 169 3.20 6.21 7.06
C PHE A 169 2.83 7.06 5.84
N TYR A 170 1.67 7.72 5.83
CA TYR A 170 1.24 8.51 4.68
C TYR A 170 2.11 9.75 4.47
N VAL A 171 2.53 10.43 5.55
CA VAL A 171 3.45 11.58 5.44
C VAL A 171 4.79 11.15 4.82
N SER A 172 5.33 9.98 5.18
CA SER A 172 6.56 9.46 4.56
C SER A 172 6.42 9.16 3.06
N PHE A 173 5.19 8.97 2.58
CA PHE A 173 4.86 8.84 1.15
C PHE A 173 4.68 10.18 0.42
N GLY A 174 4.78 11.30 1.14
CA GLY A 174 4.59 12.64 0.60
C GLY A 174 3.15 13.17 0.71
N PHE A 175 2.26 12.49 1.43
CA PHE A 175 0.97 13.08 1.77
C PHE A 175 1.16 14.28 2.71
N LYS A 176 0.34 15.31 2.50
CA LYS A 176 0.30 16.51 3.33
C LYS A 176 -0.96 16.49 4.19
N LYS A 177 -0.84 16.95 5.44
CA LYS A 177 -2.00 17.15 6.32
C LYS A 177 -2.89 18.26 5.79
N THR A 178 -4.19 18.15 6.03
CA THR A 178 -5.17 19.12 5.54
C THR A 178 -6.44 19.14 6.37
N ASN A 179 -7.13 20.27 6.33
CA ASN A 179 -8.50 20.48 6.78
C ASN A 179 -9.41 21.00 5.67
N ILE A 180 -8.90 21.15 4.43
CA ILE A 180 -9.64 21.76 3.31
C ILE A 180 -10.55 20.77 2.60
N TYR A 181 -10.18 19.47 2.60
CA TYR A 181 -10.98 18.41 2.01
C TYR A 181 -11.91 17.83 3.09
N PRO A 182 -13.24 17.83 2.87
CA PRO A 182 -14.18 17.28 3.84
C PRO A 182 -13.84 15.84 4.23
N GLN A 183 -14.05 15.53 5.51
CA GLN A 183 -13.85 14.18 6.06
C GLN A 183 -12.47 13.55 5.76
N SER A 184 -11.45 14.38 5.56
CA SER A 184 -10.09 13.96 5.20
C SER A 184 -9.08 14.59 6.14
N THR A 185 -8.02 13.85 6.46
CA THR A 185 -6.90 14.37 7.28
C THR A 185 -5.65 14.60 6.44
N HIS A 186 -5.56 13.95 5.27
CA HIS A 186 -4.40 14.01 4.40
C HIS A 186 -4.82 14.11 2.93
N TYR A 187 -3.95 14.72 2.11
CA TYR A 187 -4.06 14.72 0.66
C TYR A 187 -2.69 14.51 -0.01
N PHE A 188 -2.73 14.05 -1.25
CA PHE A 188 -1.59 13.86 -2.13
C PHE A 188 -1.95 14.40 -3.52
N LEU A 189 -1.07 15.23 -4.10
CA LEU A 189 -1.26 15.73 -5.45
C LEU A 189 -0.66 14.74 -6.44
N LEU A 190 -1.48 14.24 -7.35
CA LEU A 190 -1.04 13.41 -8.45
C LEU A 190 -0.58 14.35 -9.58
N ASP A 191 0.71 14.66 -9.60
CA ASP A 191 1.29 15.42 -10.70
C ASP A 191 1.16 14.64 -12.01
N SER A 192 0.62 15.29 -13.03
CA SER A 192 0.47 14.73 -14.38
C SER A 192 1.81 14.54 -15.12
N LYS A 193 2.93 15.00 -14.54
CA LYS A 193 4.25 15.04 -15.18
C LYS A 193 5.35 14.21 -14.50
N THR A 194 5.16 13.66 -13.31
CA THR A 194 6.21 12.87 -12.64
C THR A 194 6.29 11.46 -13.21
N LYS A 195 6.99 11.33 -14.35
CA LYS A 195 7.64 10.11 -14.84
C LYS A 195 8.96 9.82 -14.10
N ASP A 196 9.21 10.44 -12.94
CA ASP A 196 10.57 10.49 -12.38
C ASP A 196 11.03 9.20 -11.70
N TRP A 197 10.16 8.37 -11.15
CA TRP A 197 10.60 7.13 -10.51
C TRP A 197 10.96 6.02 -11.51
N MET A 198 10.46 6.08 -12.76
CA MET A 198 10.94 5.18 -13.83
C MET A 198 12.39 5.47 -14.23
N LYS A 199 12.92 6.66 -13.90
CA LYS A 199 14.32 7.03 -14.15
C LYS A 199 15.29 6.25 -13.24
N TYR A 200 14.87 5.95 -12.00
CA TYR A 200 15.62 5.12 -11.06
C TYR A 200 15.70 3.64 -11.47
N ARG A 201 14.74 3.15 -12.26
CA ARG A 201 14.72 1.75 -12.75
C ARG A 201 15.82 1.45 -13.79
N LYS A 202 16.39 2.47 -14.44
CA LYS A 202 17.47 2.28 -15.41
C LYS A 202 18.87 2.19 -14.77
N HIS A 203 19.06 2.70 -13.55
CA HIS A 203 20.38 2.68 -12.88
C HIS A 203 20.66 1.42 -12.05
N LEU A 204 19.66 0.56 -11.84
CA LEU A 204 19.83 -0.71 -11.11
C LEU A 204 20.10 -1.91 -12.03
N ASN A 205 20.14 -1.69 -13.35
CA ASN A 205 20.47 -2.69 -14.37
C ASN A 205 21.60 -2.21 -15.30
N SER A 206 22.45 -1.28 -14.85
CA SER A 206 23.68 -0.88 -15.55
C SER A 206 24.90 -1.22 -14.71
#